data_AF-A0A702D7E2-F1
#
_entry.id   AF-A0A702D7E2-F1
#
_cell.length_a   1.000
_cell.length_b   1.000
_cell.length_c   1.000
_cell.angle_alpha   90.00
_cell.angle_beta   90.00
_cell.angle_gamma   90.00
#
_symmetry.space_group_name_H-M   'P 1'
#
loop_
_entity.id
_entity.type
_entity.pdbx_description
1 polymer ?
#
loop_
_entity_poly.entity_id
_entity_poly.type
_entity_poly.pdbx_seq_one_letter_code
_entity_poly.pdbx_strand_id
1 'polypeptide(L)'
;MSISEKIALWSMIGAWVSALASVVTVIITGFAAIIAFRTLNSWKDKERLMQLVRVKRAIFAYRLKVEDILIFRQDNDKISNYMNEVMQPALADIFHEMELAGLNDGGYTEVQLFNELFVAHNNYKESHLHWQGLLEAAVELQKSIKVTL
;
A
#
# COMPACT_ATOMS: atom_id res chain seq x y z
N MET A 1 61.97 20.68 32.37
CA MET A 1 61.04 19.86 31.57
C MET A 1 61.51 19.83 30.14
N SER A 2 61.92 18.66 29.64
CA SER A 2 62.45 18.48 28.28
C SER A 2 61.35 18.64 27.22
N ILE A 3 61.72 18.92 25.97
CA ILE A 3 60.75 19.06 24.86
C ILE A 3 59.92 17.76 24.69
N SER A 4 60.55 16.61 24.89
CA SER A 4 59.91 15.28 24.86
C SER A 4 58.80 15.15 25.91
N GLU A 5 59.06 15.58 27.15
CA GLU A 5 58.05 15.56 28.23
C GLU A 5 56.85 16.45 27.93
N LYS A 6 57.08 17.62 27.29
CA LYS A 6 55.99 18.53 26.93
C LYS A 6 55.08 17.93 25.86
N ILE A 7 55.67 17.29 24.84
CA ILE A 7 54.92 16.62 23.76
C ILE A 7 54.12 15.42 24.30
N ALA A 8 54.69 14.66 25.23
CA ALA A 8 53.99 13.55 25.89
C ALA A 8 52.76 14.04 26.67
N LEU A 9 52.89 15.15 27.41
CA LEU A 9 51.81 15.70 28.23
C LEU A 9 50.65 16.24 27.35
N TRP A 10 50.96 16.95 26.27
CA TRP A 10 49.95 17.43 25.31
C TRP A 10 49.23 16.28 24.59
N SER A 11 49.96 15.23 24.21
CA SER A 11 49.38 14.03 23.58
C SER A 11 48.43 13.30 24.54
N MET A 12 48.78 13.22 25.82
CA MET A 12 47.96 12.56 26.84
C MET A 12 46.66 13.32 27.12
N ILE A 13 46.72 14.65 27.15
CA ILE A 13 45.53 15.52 27.26
C ILE A 13 44.64 15.35 26.01
N GLY A 14 45.24 15.36 24.81
CA GLY A 14 44.53 15.17 23.55
C GLY A 14 43.79 13.82 23.48
N ALA A 15 44.45 12.74 23.91
CA ALA A 15 43.85 11.41 23.97
C ALA A 15 42.66 11.34 24.94
N TRP A 16 42.76 11.98 26.11
CA TRP A 16 41.68 12.00 27.10
C TRP A 16 40.46 12.80 26.62
N VAL A 17 40.69 13.97 26.01
CA VAL A 17 39.60 14.78 25.42
C VAL A 17 38.95 14.04 24.25
N SER A 18 39.73 13.36 23.41
CA SER A 18 39.21 12.53 22.31
C SER A 18 38.39 11.34 22.83
N ALA A 19 38.80 10.73 23.94
CA ALA A 19 38.07 9.63 24.57
C ALA A 19 36.72 10.10 25.15
N LEU A 20 36.68 11.29 25.76
CA LEU A 20 35.41 11.87 26.21
C LEU A 20 34.48 12.21 25.04
N ALA A 21 35.02 12.79 23.97
CA ALA A 21 34.26 13.10 22.76
C ALA A 21 33.67 11.84 22.10
N SER A 22 34.42 10.73 22.07
CA SER A 22 33.92 9.47 21.51
C SER A 22 32.78 8.87 22.35
N VAL A 23 32.86 8.95 23.69
CA VAL A 23 31.77 8.53 24.58
C VAL A 23 30.48 9.32 24.31
N VAL A 24 30.58 10.64 24.21
CA VAL A 24 29.42 11.50 23.90
C VAL A 24 28.87 11.17 22.50
N THR A 25 29.75 10.95 21.53
CA THR A 25 29.36 10.59 20.16
C THR A 25 28.61 9.26 20.11
N VAL A 26 29.06 8.25 20.85
CA VAL A 26 28.39 6.94 20.93
C VAL A 26 26.99 7.07 21.52
N ILE A 27 26.81 7.90 22.55
CA ILE A 27 25.49 8.15 23.16
C ILE A 27 24.55 8.80 22.14
N ILE A 28 24.98 9.88 21.49
CA ILE A 28 24.16 10.60 20.49
C ILE A 28 23.83 9.67 19.31
N THR A 29 24.81 8.91 18.82
CA THR A 29 24.62 7.95 17.72
C THR A 29 23.65 6.85 18.11
N GLY A 30 23.72 6.35 19.35
CA GLY A 30 22.77 5.38 19.89
C GLY A 30 21.33 5.91 19.91
N PHE A 31 21.13 7.14 20.40
CA PHE A 31 19.80 7.78 20.37
C PHE A 31 19.28 7.99 18.95
N ALA A 32 20.13 8.46 18.03
CA ALA A 32 19.76 8.64 16.64
C ALA A 32 19.37 7.31 15.97
N ALA A 33 20.10 6.22 16.24
CA ALA A 33 19.81 4.89 15.73
C ALA A 33 18.46 4.36 16.25
N ILE A 34 18.14 4.57 17.52
CA ILE A 34 16.86 4.17 18.12
C ILE A 34 15.69 4.93 17.47
N ILE A 35 15.84 6.24 17.28
CA ILE A 35 14.81 7.08 16.64
C ILE A 35 14.63 6.64 15.18
N ALA A 36 15.73 6.50 14.43
CA ALA A 36 15.69 6.04 13.05
C ALA A 36 15.02 4.67 12.92
N PHE A 37 15.34 3.72 13.80
CA PHE A 37 14.73 2.39 13.81
C PHE A 37 13.21 2.45 14.05
N ARG A 38 12.75 3.26 15.01
CA ARG A 38 11.31 3.46 15.25
C ARG A 38 10.63 4.14 14.07
N THR A 39 11.25 5.16 13.49
CA THR A 39 10.70 5.86 12.33
C THR A 39 10.58 4.93 11.13
N LEU A 40 11.58 4.09 10.87
CA LEU A 40 11.54 3.10 9.78
C LEU A 40 10.38 2.11 9.93
N ASN A 41 10.16 1.58 11.14
CA ASN A 41 9.03 0.68 11.38
C ASN A 41 7.69 1.41 11.20
N SER A 42 7.56 2.62 11.74
CA SER A 42 6.35 3.44 11.55
C SER A 42 6.08 3.78 10.08
N TRP A 43 7.15 3.95 9.28
CA TRP A 43 7.03 4.23 7.86
C TRP A 43 6.54 3.00 7.09
N LYS A 44 7.05 1.81 7.41
CA LYS A 44 6.55 0.56 6.83
C LYS A 44 5.07 0.33 7.12
N ASP A 45 4.63 0.59 8.34
CA ASP A 45 3.22 0.43 8.71
C ASP A 45 2.33 1.45 7.99
N LYS A 46 2.80 2.71 7.88
CA LYS A 46 2.12 3.75 7.10
C LYS A 46 2.03 3.40 5.62
N GLU A 47 3.10 2.84 5.03
CA GLU A 47 3.13 2.44 3.64
C GLU A 47 2.10 1.32 3.37
N ARG A 48 2.07 0.30 4.23
CA ARG A 48 1.07 -0.79 4.15
C ARG A 48 -0.35 -0.25 4.25
N LEU A 49 -0.61 0.64 5.20
CA LEU A 49 -1.93 1.25 5.36
C LEU A 49 -2.32 2.06 4.11
N MET A 50 -1.37 2.82 3.55
CA MET A 50 -1.59 3.58 2.33
C MET A 50 -1.88 2.67 1.13
N GLN A 51 -1.19 1.54 1.00
CA GLN A 51 -1.47 0.54 -0.04
C GLN A 51 -2.89 -0.03 0.10
N LEU A 52 -3.31 -0.43 1.30
CA LEU A 52 -4.68 -0.91 1.53
C LEU A 52 -5.75 0.17 1.22
N VAL A 53 -5.46 1.44 1.52
CA VAL A 53 -6.33 2.56 1.15
C VAL A 53 -6.44 2.71 -0.37
N ARG A 54 -5.34 2.53 -1.12
CA ARG A 54 -5.35 2.59 -2.59
C ARG A 54 -6.20 1.47 -3.18
N VAL A 55 -6.02 0.22 -2.71
CA VAL A 55 -6.86 -0.91 -3.11
C VAL A 55 -8.34 -0.61 -2.86
N LYS A 56 -8.68 -0.16 -1.63
CA LYS A 56 -10.06 0.17 -1.27
C LYS A 56 -10.65 1.27 -2.14
N ARG A 57 -9.85 2.27 -2.50
CA ARG A 57 -10.25 3.36 -3.40
C ARG A 57 -10.47 2.85 -4.83
N ALA A 58 -9.60 1.97 -5.34
CA ALA A 58 -9.76 1.37 -6.66
C ALA A 58 -11.07 0.58 -6.76
N ILE A 59 -11.36 -0.25 -5.75
CA ILE A 59 -12.61 -1.03 -5.68
C ILE A 59 -13.82 -0.09 -5.60
N PHE A 60 -13.76 0.97 -4.80
CA PHE A 60 -14.83 1.96 -4.73
C PHE A 60 -15.04 2.69 -6.07
N ALA A 61 -13.97 3.06 -6.76
CA ALA A 61 -14.04 3.70 -8.06
C ALA A 61 -14.62 2.77 -9.13
N TYR A 62 -14.36 1.47 -9.06
CA TYR A 62 -15.01 0.48 -9.89
C TYR A 62 -16.50 0.36 -9.58
N ARG A 63 -16.87 0.29 -8.29
CA ARG A 63 -18.26 0.23 -7.86
C ARG A 63 -19.08 1.40 -8.39
N LEU A 64 -18.57 2.63 -8.29
CA LEU A 64 -19.25 3.81 -8.85
C LEU A 64 -19.51 3.64 -10.35
N LYS A 65 -18.53 3.12 -11.10
CA LYS A 65 -18.70 2.84 -12.53
C LYS A 65 -19.74 1.75 -12.80
N VAL A 66 -19.89 0.75 -11.93
CA VAL A 66 -20.97 -0.25 -12.01
C VAL A 66 -22.34 0.44 -11.87
N GLU A 67 -22.47 1.36 -10.91
CA GLU A 67 -23.72 2.10 -10.68
C GLU A 67 -24.09 2.98 -11.89
N ASP A 68 -23.11 3.56 -12.57
CA ASP A 68 -23.32 4.36 -13.80
C ASP A 68 -23.89 3.54 -14.97
N ILE A 69 -23.74 2.22 -14.98
CA ILE A 69 -24.26 1.36 -16.05
C ILE A 69 -25.79 1.47 -16.19
N LEU A 70 -26.48 1.77 -15.09
CA LEU A 70 -27.93 1.95 -15.08
C LEU A 70 -28.41 3.11 -15.97
N ILE A 71 -27.52 4.08 -16.27
CA ILE A 71 -27.83 5.23 -17.13
C ILE A 71 -28.07 4.80 -18.58
N PHE A 72 -27.48 3.70 -19.04
CA PHE A 72 -27.51 3.28 -20.45
C PHE A 72 -28.83 2.64 -20.90
N ARG A 73 -29.86 2.54 -20.04
CA ARG A 73 -31.23 2.08 -20.38
C ARG A 73 -31.29 0.84 -21.31
N GLN A 74 -30.46 -0.18 -21.04
CA GLN A 74 -30.36 -1.43 -21.82
C GLN A 74 -29.88 -1.28 -23.28
N ASP A 75 -29.20 -0.19 -23.61
CA ASP A 75 -28.50 -0.06 -24.89
C ASP A 75 -27.24 -0.94 -24.87
N ASN A 76 -27.36 -2.17 -25.38
CA ASN A 76 -26.30 -3.19 -25.34
C ASN A 76 -25.00 -2.73 -26.00
N ASP A 77 -25.06 -1.91 -27.05
CA ASP A 77 -23.86 -1.42 -27.74
C ASP A 77 -23.11 -0.42 -26.84
N LYS A 78 -23.84 0.50 -26.21
CA LYS A 78 -23.26 1.43 -25.22
C LYS A 78 -22.72 0.69 -24.01
N ILE A 79 -23.43 -0.32 -23.52
CA ILE A 79 -22.98 -1.11 -22.36
C ILE A 79 -21.71 -1.88 -22.73
N SER A 80 -21.65 -2.52 -23.90
CA SER A 80 -20.45 -3.26 -24.34
C SER A 80 -19.24 -2.34 -24.48
N ASN A 81 -19.43 -1.16 -25.10
CA ASN A 81 -18.37 -0.15 -25.20
C ASN A 81 -17.91 0.31 -23.81
N TYR A 82 -18.85 0.62 -22.91
CA TYR A 82 -18.53 1.01 -21.55
C TYR A 82 -17.81 -0.11 -20.76
N MET A 83 -18.21 -1.35 -20.95
CA MET A 83 -17.56 -2.50 -20.32
C MET A 83 -16.09 -2.63 -20.76
N ASN A 84 -15.82 -2.42 -22.05
CA ASN A 84 -14.46 -2.54 -22.60
C ASN A 84 -13.58 -1.31 -22.32
N GLU A 85 -14.13 -0.10 -22.43
CA GLU A 85 -13.35 1.14 -22.36
C GLU A 85 -13.21 1.68 -20.93
N VAL A 86 -14.17 1.37 -20.04
CA VAL A 86 -14.24 1.98 -18.70
C VAL A 86 -14.13 0.93 -17.60
N MET A 87 -14.90 -0.17 -17.70
CA MET A 87 -14.94 -1.17 -16.63
C MET A 87 -13.75 -2.12 -16.65
N GLN A 88 -13.30 -2.58 -17.83
CA GLN A 88 -12.15 -3.48 -17.96
C GLN A 88 -10.85 -2.84 -17.42
N PRO A 89 -10.52 -1.57 -17.73
CA PRO A 89 -9.39 -0.90 -17.10
C PRO A 89 -9.56 -0.75 -15.60
N ALA A 90 -10.76 -0.39 -15.12
CA ALA A 90 -11.01 -0.26 -13.69
C ALA A 90 -10.87 -1.59 -12.91
N LEU A 91 -11.22 -2.72 -13.54
CA LEU A 91 -10.99 -4.05 -12.97
C LEU A 91 -9.49 -4.37 -12.90
N ALA A 92 -8.74 -4.01 -13.95
CA ALA A 92 -7.28 -4.17 -13.97
C ALA A 92 -6.58 -3.30 -12.91
N ASP A 93 -7.08 -2.08 -12.66
CA ASP A 93 -6.57 -1.21 -11.60
C ASP A 93 -6.72 -1.85 -10.22
N ILE A 94 -7.86 -2.51 -9.94
CA ILE A 94 -8.05 -3.25 -8.68
C ILE A 94 -6.99 -4.36 -8.57
N PHE A 95 -6.84 -5.17 -9.62
CA PHE A 95 -5.87 -6.26 -9.63
C PHE A 95 -4.45 -5.76 -9.37
N HIS A 96 -4.05 -4.69 -10.07
CA HIS A 96 -2.74 -4.10 -9.93
C HIS A 96 -2.48 -3.58 -8.50
N GLU A 97 -3.43 -2.85 -7.93
CA GLU A 97 -3.29 -2.36 -6.55
C GLU A 97 -3.26 -3.51 -5.53
N MET A 98 -4.02 -4.58 -5.77
CA MET A 98 -3.97 -5.80 -4.93
C MET A 98 -2.59 -6.47 -4.99
N GLU A 99 -1.99 -6.58 -6.18
CA GLU A 99 -0.62 -7.08 -6.33
C GLU A 99 0.39 -6.19 -5.59
N LEU A 100 0.29 -4.87 -5.73
CA LEU A 100 1.17 -3.91 -5.03
C LEU A 100 1.03 -3.98 -3.50
N ALA A 101 -0.16 -4.31 -3.01
CA ALA A 101 -0.42 -4.52 -1.59
C ALA A 101 0.00 -5.91 -1.08
N GLY A 102 0.48 -6.81 -1.95
CA GLY A 102 0.85 -8.18 -1.59
C GLY A 102 -0.35 -9.10 -1.34
N LEU A 103 -1.52 -8.77 -1.91
CA LEU A 103 -2.74 -9.58 -1.88
C LEU A 103 -2.79 -10.48 -3.13
N ASN A 104 -1.78 -11.33 -3.29
CA ASN A 104 -1.56 -12.12 -4.52
C ASN A 104 -1.60 -13.64 -4.31
N ASP A 105 -1.59 -14.13 -3.07
CA ASP A 105 -1.66 -15.57 -2.78
C ASP A 105 -3.10 -16.05 -2.56
N GLY A 106 -3.48 -17.18 -3.15
CA GLY A 106 -4.83 -17.75 -3.14
C GLY A 106 -5.39 -18.16 -1.76
N GLY A 107 -4.62 -17.95 -0.68
CA GLY A 107 -5.05 -18.16 0.70
C GLY A 107 -5.81 -16.96 1.31
N TYR A 108 -5.76 -15.79 0.68
CA TYR A 108 -6.45 -14.59 1.16
C TYR A 108 -7.90 -14.54 0.66
N THR A 109 -8.83 -14.22 1.56
CA THR A 109 -10.25 -14.04 1.24
C THR A 109 -10.45 -12.93 0.21
N GLU A 110 -9.61 -11.90 0.22
CA GLU A 110 -9.60 -10.79 -0.72
C GLU A 110 -9.38 -11.27 -2.17
N VAL A 111 -8.47 -12.22 -2.38
CA VAL A 111 -8.18 -12.79 -3.71
C VAL A 111 -9.35 -13.62 -4.21
N GLN A 112 -9.99 -14.38 -3.31
CA GLN A 112 -11.19 -15.14 -3.64
C GLN A 112 -12.34 -14.22 -4.06
N LEU A 113 -12.59 -13.16 -3.29
CA LEU A 113 -13.61 -12.16 -3.61
C LEU A 113 -13.30 -11.38 -4.89
N PHE A 114 -12.02 -11.14 -5.20
CA PHE A 114 -11.63 -10.56 -6.48
C PHE A 114 -11.95 -11.50 -7.65
N ASN A 115 -11.70 -12.81 -7.50
CA ASN A 115 -12.04 -13.79 -8.52
C ASN A 115 -13.56 -13.88 -8.72
N GLU A 116 -14.35 -13.80 -7.66
CA GLU A 116 -15.82 -13.72 -7.75
C GLU A 116 -16.27 -12.46 -8.49
N LEU A 117 -15.66 -11.31 -8.19
CA LEU A 117 -15.88 -10.07 -8.92
C LEU A 117 -15.51 -10.20 -10.40
N PHE A 118 -14.37 -10.83 -10.71
CA PHE A 118 -13.91 -11.07 -12.08
C PHE A 118 -14.88 -11.94 -12.87
N VAL A 119 -15.39 -13.02 -12.25
CA VAL A 119 -16.41 -13.89 -12.86
C VAL A 119 -17.70 -13.11 -13.08
N ALA A 120 -18.17 -12.35 -12.09
CA ALA A 120 -19.37 -11.53 -12.22
C ALA A 120 -19.23 -10.47 -13.33
N HIS A 121 -18.05 -9.87 -13.46
CA HIS A 121 -17.75 -8.89 -14.51
C HIS A 121 -17.87 -9.52 -15.90
N ASN A 122 -17.25 -10.68 -16.12
CA ASN A 122 -17.30 -11.35 -17.42
C ASN A 122 -18.72 -11.85 -17.74
N ASN A 123 -19.42 -12.41 -16.76
CA ASN A 123 -20.82 -12.81 -16.92
C ASN A 123 -21.70 -11.62 -17.32
N TYR A 124 -21.48 -10.46 -16.71
CA TYR A 124 -22.21 -9.25 -17.07
C TYR A 124 -21.84 -8.72 -18.46
N LYS A 125 -20.55 -8.77 -18.82
CA LYS A 125 -20.04 -8.39 -20.14
C LYS A 125 -20.66 -9.23 -21.27
N GLU A 126 -20.89 -10.52 -21.02
CA GLU A 126 -21.46 -11.43 -22.02
C GLU A 126 -22.98 -11.35 -22.08
N SER A 127 -23.66 -11.32 -20.92
CA SER A 127 -25.12 -11.46 -20.84
C SER A 127 -25.88 -10.14 -20.69
N HIS A 128 -25.27 -9.13 -20.08
CA HIS A 128 -25.92 -7.88 -19.64
C HIS A 128 -27.11 -8.06 -18.66
N LEU A 129 -27.32 -9.25 -18.11
CA LEU A 129 -28.53 -9.58 -17.34
C LEU A 129 -28.39 -9.31 -15.83
N HIS A 130 -27.22 -9.59 -15.26
CA HIS A 130 -27.06 -9.68 -13.81
C HIS A 130 -26.21 -8.53 -13.22
N TRP A 131 -26.65 -7.29 -13.45
CA TRP A 131 -25.99 -6.10 -12.91
C TRP A 131 -25.87 -6.13 -11.38
N GLN A 132 -26.91 -6.59 -10.69
CA GLN A 132 -26.93 -6.62 -9.23
C GLN A 132 -25.86 -7.56 -8.66
N GLY A 133 -25.64 -8.73 -9.28
CA GLY A 133 -24.59 -9.65 -8.87
C GLY A 133 -23.19 -9.05 -9.03
N LEU A 134 -22.98 -8.26 -10.08
CA LEU A 134 -21.73 -7.51 -10.26
C LEU A 134 -21.51 -6.48 -9.15
N LEU A 135 -22.56 -5.75 -8.78
CA LEU A 135 -22.50 -4.77 -7.71
C LEU A 135 -22.26 -5.42 -6.34
N GLU A 136 -22.94 -6.53 -6.05
CA GLU A 136 -22.80 -7.27 -4.79
C GLU A 136 -21.36 -7.79 -4.61
N ALA A 137 -20.79 -8.43 -5.64
CA ALA A 137 -19.40 -8.88 -5.62
C ALA A 137 -18.42 -7.72 -5.37
N ALA A 138 -18.65 -6.56 -5.99
CA ALA A 138 -17.82 -5.38 -5.77
C ALA A 138 -17.93 -4.84 -4.33
N VAL A 139 -19.13 -4.88 -3.74
CA VAL A 139 -19.38 -4.46 -2.36
C VAL A 139 -18.73 -5.42 -1.36
N GLU A 140 -18.80 -6.73 -1.60
CA GLU A 140 -18.18 -7.73 -0.73
C GLU A 140 -16.66 -7.62 -0.74
N LEU A 141 -16.05 -7.48 -1.93
CA LEU A 141 -14.62 -7.18 -2.03
C LEU A 141 -14.26 -5.85 -1.35
N GLN A 142 -15.08 -4.81 -1.47
CA GLN A 142 -14.82 -3.54 -0.78
C GLN A 142 -14.83 -3.69 0.75
N LYS A 143 -15.72 -4.52 1.28
CA LYS A 143 -15.88 -4.77 2.72
C LYS A 143 -14.74 -5.60 3.29
N SER A 144 -14.17 -6.53 2.52
CA SER A 144 -13.05 -7.36 2.97
C SER A 144 -11.77 -6.55 3.21
N ILE A 145 -11.56 -5.46 2.45
CA ILE A 145 -10.43 -4.55 2.67
C ILE A 145 -10.60 -3.74 3.97
N LYS A 146 -9.99 -4.26 5.05
CA LYS A 146 -9.94 -3.64 6.36
C LYS A 146 -8.81 -2.62 6.44
N VAL A 147 -9.19 -1.34 6.52
CA VAL A 147 -8.29 -0.24 6.83
C VAL A 147 -8.51 0.11 8.30
N THR A 148 -7.69 -0.45 9.18
CA THR A 148 -7.69 -0.14 10.62
C THR A 148 -6.57 0.86 10.91
N LEU A 149 -6.93 1.98 11.56
CA LEU A 149 -6.01 3.02 12.01
C LEU A 149 -5.30 2.63 13.30
#